data_AF-A0A535B7J8-F1
#
_entry.id   AF-A0A535B7J8-F1
#
_cell.length_a   1.000
_cell.length_b   1.000
_cell.length_c   1.000
_cell.angle_alpha   90.00
_cell.angle_beta   90.00
_cell.angle_gamma   90.00
#
_symmetry.space_group_name_H-M   'P 1'
#
loop_
_entity.id
_entity.type
_entity.pdbx_description
1 polymer ?
#
loop_
_entity_poly.entity_id
_entity_poly.type
_entity_poly.pdbx_seq_one_letter_code
_entity_poly.pdbx_strand_id
1 'polypeptide(L)'
;MESWVVGFDGDADVERHSGAVETATGEALMPVAGQARPLRVRLVSDYICPWCYIGLTRVERLMHEFDIELDVTAYELRPGLPPEGVLREKLQANRVYPPGYLDNMRETAR
;
A
#
# COMPACT_ATOMS: atom_id res chain seq x y z
N MET A 1 -2.25 5.11 23.54
CA MET A 1 -3.15 4.51 22.54
C MET A 1 -2.41 4.66 21.23
N GLU A 2 -1.81 3.55 20.78
CA GLU A 2 -0.79 3.54 19.74
C GLU A 2 -1.33 4.20 18.46
N SER A 3 -0.50 5.08 17.91
CA SER A 3 -0.80 5.87 16.73
C SER A 3 -1.21 4.93 15.60
N TRP A 4 -2.41 5.12 15.05
CA TRP A 4 -2.90 4.41 13.86
C TRP A 4 -2.28 4.94 12.56
N VAL A 5 -1.20 5.71 12.67
CA VAL A 5 -0.44 6.15 11.52
C VAL A 5 0.51 5.01 11.18
N VAL A 6 0.01 4.06 10.41
CA VAL A 6 0.86 3.11 9.69
C VAL A 6 1.88 3.95 8.93
N GLY A 7 3.15 3.84 9.30
CA GLY A 7 4.20 4.73 8.80
C GLY A 7 4.95 5.55 9.84
N PHE A 8 4.41 5.78 11.04
CA PHE A 8 5.00 6.76 11.96
C PHE A 8 5.04 6.29 13.42
N ASP A 9 6.22 6.44 14.04
CA ASP A 9 6.43 6.36 15.49
C ASP A 9 6.68 7.77 16.04
N GLY A 10 5.67 8.35 16.70
CA GLY A 10 5.66 9.77 17.06
C GLY A 10 5.71 10.68 15.83
N ASP A 11 6.74 11.51 15.72
CA ASP A 11 6.99 12.39 14.57
C ASP A 11 7.91 11.75 13.51
N ALA A 12 8.45 10.55 13.77
CA ALA A 12 9.37 9.88 12.87
C ALA A 12 8.61 9.00 11.87
N ASP A 13 8.82 9.24 10.57
CA ASP A 13 8.36 8.35 9.49
C ASP A 13 9.24 7.08 9.48
N VAL A 14 8.73 6.00 10.07
CA VAL A 14 9.41 4.69 10.15
C VAL A 14 9.22 3.85 8.90
N GLU A 15 8.35 4.28 7.96
CA GLU A 15 8.14 3.63 6.66
C GLU A 15 8.61 4.51 5.49
N ARG A 16 9.52 5.47 5.75
CA ARG A 16 10.15 6.34 4.74
C ARG A 16 11.09 5.55 3.83
N HIS A 17 10.50 4.63 3.06
CA HIS A 17 11.13 3.66 2.18
C HIS A 17 11.44 2.37 2.93
N SER A 18 10.58 1.36 2.73
CA SER A 18 10.77 -0.04 3.10
C SER A 18 11.95 -0.71 2.36
N GLY A 19 13.09 -0.01 2.20
CA GLY A 19 14.32 -0.48 1.55
C GLY A 19 14.19 -0.86 0.07
N ALA A 20 12.99 -0.81 -0.50
CA ALA A 20 12.70 -1.37 -1.82
C ALA A 20 13.42 -0.67 -2.99
N VAL A 21 13.99 0.51 -2.77
CA VAL A 21 14.76 1.25 -3.77
C VAL A 21 16.27 1.05 -3.61
N GLU A 22 16.78 0.77 -2.40
CA GLU A 22 18.24 0.62 -2.20
C GLU A 22 18.81 -0.70 -2.74
N THR A 23 17.99 -1.72 -2.96
CA THR A 23 18.41 -2.93 -3.69
C THR A 23 18.25 -2.84 -5.20
N ALA A 24 17.66 -1.76 -5.72
CA ALA A 24 17.66 -1.46 -7.14
C ALA A 24 18.89 -0.61 -7.47
N THR A 25 20.09 -1.17 -7.24
CA THR A 25 21.25 -0.77 -8.05
C THR A 25 20.80 -0.84 -9.51
N GLY A 26 21.02 0.24 -10.27
CA GLY A 26 20.46 0.51 -11.60
C GLY A 26 20.84 -0.48 -12.72
N GLU A 27 20.65 -1.77 -12.50
CA GLU A 27 20.40 -2.74 -13.54
C GLU A 27 18.88 -2.81 -13.68
N ALA A 28 18.42 -2.24 -14.79
CA ALA A 28 17.05 -2.30 -15.21
C ALA A 28 16.52 -3.73 -15.04
N LEU A 29 15.29 -3.85 -14.53
CA LEU A 29 14.46 -5.05 -14.62
C LEU A 29 14.15 -5.32 -16.11
N MET A 30 15.18 -5.57 -16.91
CA MET A 30 15.07 -6.02 -18.29
C MET A 30 15.00 -7.54 -18.25
N PRO A 31 13.91 -8.14 -18.72
CA PRO A 31 13.83 -9.60 -18.78
C PRO A 31 14.93 -10.10 -19.73
N VAL A 32 15.79 -10.98 -19.22
CA VAL A 32 16.74 -11.72 -20.04
C VAL A 32 15.94 -12.56 -21.03
N ALA A 33 16.18 -12.35 -22.33
CA ALA A 33 15.50 -13.06 -23.40
C ALA A 33 15.81 -14.56 -23.33
N GLY A 34 14.89 -15.32 -22.73
CA GLY A 34 14.97 -16.76 -22.60
C GLY A 34 13.78 -17.31 -21.83
N GLN A 35 12.70 -17.59 -22.54
CA GLN A 35 11.43 -18.15 -22.05
C GLN A 35 10.85 -17.38 -20.85
N ALA A 36 10.18 -16.27 -21.13
CA ALA A 36 9.51 -15.45 -20.12
C ALA A 36 8.36 -16.26 -19.50
N ARG A 37 8.62 -16.86 -18.34
CA ARG A 37 7.55 -17.33 -17.46
C ARG A 37 6.80 -16.09 -16.96
N PRO A 38 5.46 -16.11 -16.88
CA PRO A 38 4.70 -14.97 -16.40
C PRO A 38 5.19 -14.53 -15.02
N LEU A 39 5.27 -13.22 -14.82
CA LEU A 39 5.60 -12.62 -13.55
C LEU A 39 4.45 -12.89 -12.58
N ARG A 40 4.73 -13.62 -11.50
CA ARG A 40 3.75 -13.87 -10.45
C ARG A 40 3.62 -12.67 -9.53
N VAL A 41 2.43 -12.11 -9.44
CA VAL A 41 2.13 -10.96 -8.58
C VAL A 41 0.98 -11.36 -7.65
N ARG A 42 1.17 -11.17 -6.33
CA ARG A 42 0.09 -11.33 -5.35
C ARG A 42 -0.46 -9.98 -4.94
N LEU A 43 -1.76 -9.77 -5.17
CA LEU A 43 -2.50 -8.62 -4.68
C LEU A 43 -3.24 -9.00 -3.39
N VAL A 44 -2.76 -8.46 -2.27
CA VAL A 44 -3.43 -8.59 -0.96
C VAL A 44 -4.32 -7.36 -0.76
N SER A 45 -5.61 -7.55 -0.50
CA SER A 45 -6.57 -6.44 -0.43
C SER A 45 -7.64 -6.58 0.65
N ASP A 46 -8.08 -5.43 1.16
CA ASP A 46 -9.26 -5.28 2.02
C ASP A 46 -10.20 -4.24 1.38
N TYR A 47 -11.50 -4.52 1.35
CA TYR A 47 -12.51 -3.64 0.75
C TYR A 47 -12.65 -2.28 1.45
N ILE A 48 -12.27 -2.16 2.74
CA ILE A 48 -12.32 -0.90 3.49
C ILE A 48 -11.12 0.01 3.18
N CYS A 49 -10.07 -0.52 2.55
CA CYS A 49 -8.83 0.20 2.29
C CYS A 49 -8.94 1.03 1.01
N PRO A 50 -8.92 2.38 1.08
CA PRO A 50 -8.98 3.21 -0.13
C PRO A 50 -7.76 3.02 -1.03
N TRP A 51 -6.60 2.70 -0.46
CA TRP A 51 -5.36 2.50 -1.21
C TRP A 51 -5.33 1.21 -2.02
N CYS A 52 -6.06 0.18 -1.59
CA CYS A 52 -6.15 -1.09 -2.33
C CYS A 52 -6.77 -0.89 -3.72
N TYR A 53 -7.71 0.04 -3.89
CA TYR A 53 -8.29 0.37 -5.21
C TYR A 53 -7.27 1.03 -6.14
N ILE A 54 -6.38 1.88 -5.61
CA ILE A 54 -5.29 2.48 -6.37
C ILE A 54 -4.28 1.40 -6.79
N GLY A 55 -3.94 0.49 -5.87
CA GLY A 55 -3.11 -0.68 -6.15
C GLY A 55 -3.69 -1.56 -7.26
N LEU A 56 -4.98 -1.90 -7.18
CA LEU A 56 -5.68 -2.69 -8.20
C LEU A 56 -5.59 -2.02 -9.58
N THR A 57 -5.90 -0.73 -9.68
CA THR A 57 -5.83 0.03 -10.94
C THR A 57 -4.42 0.00 -11.55
N ARG A 58 -3.38 0.05 -10.71
CA ARG A 58 -1.99 -0.03 -11.17
C ARG A 58 -1.62 -1.42 -11.66
N VAL A 59 -2.05 -2.47 -10.97
CA VAL A 59 -1.83 -3.86 -11.40
C VAL A 59 -2.55 -4.12 -12.72
N GLU A 60 -3.79 -3.69 -12.88
CA GLU A 60 -4.54 -3.80 -14.14
C GLU A 60 -3.79 -3.14 -15.31
N ARG A 61 -3.20 -1.96 -15.08
CA ARG A 61 -2.35 -1.29 -16.09
C ARG A 61 -1.11 -2.12 -16.43
N LEU A 62 -0.40 -2.62 -15.42
CA LEU A 62 0.79 -3.46 -15.62
C LEU A 62 0.47 -4.73 -16.42
N MET A 63 -0.71 -5.31 -16.25
CA MET A 63 -1.14 -6.50 -17.01
C MET A 63 -1.31 -6.23 -18.51
N HIS A 64 -1.38 -4.96 -18.95
CA HIS A 64 -1.36 -4.61 -20.37
C HIS A 64 0.07 -4.55 -20.96
N GLU A 65 1.09 -4.40 -20.10
CA GLU A 65 2.48 -4.21 -20.50
C GLU A 65 3.34 -5.47 -20.25
N PHE A 66 2.96 -6.29 -19.27
CA PHE A 66 3.72 -7.46 -18.82
C PHE A 66 2.85 -8.71 -18.80
N ASP A 67 3.46 -9.87 -19.05
CA ASP A 67 2.82 -11.17 -18.85
C ASP A 67 2.77 -11.47 -17.33
N ILE A 68 1.62 -11.20 -16.70
CA ILE A 68 1.43 -11.31 -15.25
C ILE A 68 0.47 -12.45 -14.91
N GLU A 69 0.91 -13.35 -14.05
CA GLU A 69 0.04 -14.32 -13.36
C GLU A 69 -0.39 -13.69 -12.01
N LEU A 70 -1.62 -13.17 -11.98
CA LEU A 70 -2.16 -12.47 -10.81
C LEU A 70 -2.82 -13.45 -9.82
N ASP A 71 -2.40 -13.39 -8.57
CA ASP A 71 -2.99 -14.08 -7.42
C ASP A 71 -3.62 -13.05 -6.47
N VAL A 72 -4.93 -13.16 -6.19
CA VAL A 72 -5.64 -12.20 -5.34
C VAL A 72 -5.98 -12.84 -4.00
N THR A 73 -5.63 -12.15 -2.91
CA THR A 73 -5.86 -12.63 -1.54
C THR A 73 -6.56 -11.56 -0.72
N ALA A 74 -7.58 -11.96 0.04
CA ALA A 74 -8.25 -11.06 0.98
C ALA A 74 -7.43 -10.91 2.27
N TYR A 75 -7.46 -9.71 2.85
CA TYR A 75 -6.92 -9.42 4.17
C TYR A 75 -7.98 -8.66 4.98
N GLU A 76 -8.01 -8.90 6.28
CA GLU A 76 -8.88 -8.21 7.22
C GLU A 76 -8.05 -7.21 8.03
N LEU A 77 -8.07 -5.94 7.62
CA LEU A 77 -7.36 -4.85 8.30
C LEU A 77 -7.91 -4.57 9.71
N ARG A 78 -9.15 -4.97 9.97
CA ARG A 78 -9.89 -4.63 11.18
C ARG A 78 -10.66 -5.85 11.74
N PRO A 79 -9.96 -6.88 12.22
CA PRO A 79 -10.58 -8.11 12.73
C PRO A 79 -11.45 -7.93 13.98
N GLY A 80 -11.33 -6.78 14.65
CA GLY A 80 -12.18 -6.42 15.78
C GLY A 80 -13.46 -5.67 15.42
N LEU A 81 -13.77 -5.47 14.13
CA LEU A 81 -15.02 -4.82 13.73
C LEU A 81 -16.21 -5.75 13.98
N PRO A 82 -17.27 -5.27 14.63
CA PRO A 82 -18.47 -6.06 14.81
C PRO A 82 -19.23 -6.21 13.47
N PRO A 83 -20.03 -7.26 13.28
CA PRO A 83 -20.74 -7.51 12.01
C PRO A 83 -21.68 -6.38 11.57
N GLU A 84 -22.28 -5.67 12.52
CA GLU A 84 -23.12 -4.49 12.27
C GLU A 84 -22.32 -3.25 11.82
N GLY A 85 -20.99 -3.35 11.84
CA GLY A 85 -20.09 -2.26 11.55
C GLY A 85 -20.09 -1.19 12.65
N VAL A 86 -19.39 -0.09 12.37
CA VAL A 86 -19.36 1.07 13.24
C VAL A 86 -19.41 2.34 12.39
N LEU A 87 -19.99 3.40 12.96
CA LEU A 87 -19.99 4.71 12.32
C LEU A 87 -18.56 5.17 12.05
N ARG A 88 -18.32 5.70 10.85
CA ARG A 88 -16.99 6.13 10.39
C ARG A 88 -16.42 7.22 11.30
N GLU A 89 -17.27 8.09 11.81
CA GLU A 89 -16.93 9.16 12.75
C GLU A 89 -16.33 8.58 14.04
N LYS A 90 -16.89 7.47 14.54
CA LYS A 90 -16.35 6.78 15.73
C LYS A 90 -14.96 6.18 15.47
N LEU A 91 -14.70 5.70 14.25
CA LEU A 91 -13.37 5.19 13.88
C LEU A 91 -12.32 6.30 13.71
N GLN A 92 -12.76 7.51 13.38
CA GLN A 92 -11.88 8.65 13.12
C GLN A 92 -11.67 9.55 14.33
N ALA A 93 -12.53 9.47 15.34
CA ALA A 93 -12.52 10.36 16.50
C ALA A 93 -11.16 10.45 17.21
N ASN A 94 -10.38 9.36 17.22
CA ASN A 94 -9.07 9.28 17.88
C ASN A 94 -7.90 9.30 16.88
N ARG A 95 -8.14 9.65 15.62
CA ARG A 95 -7.09 9.73 14.61
C ARG A 95 -6.34 11.04 14.78
N VAL A 96 -5.17 10.96 15.39
CA VAL A 96 -4.23 12.07 15.54
C VAL A 96 -3.15 11.92 14.46
N TYR A 97 -2.93 12.97 13.69
CA TYR A 97 -1.80 13.06 12.77
C TYR A 97 -0.66 13.85 13.42
N PRO A 98 0.60 13.49 13.15
CA PRO A 98 1.75 14.27 13.58
C PRO A 98 1.66 15.73 13.07
N PRO A 99 2.26 16.70 13.77
CA PRO A 99 2.38 18.07 13.28
C PRO A 99 3.00 18.09 11.87
N GLY A 100 2.44 18.90 10.96
CA GLY A 100 2.94 19.02 9.58
C GLY A 100 2.65 17.84 8.65
N TYR A 101 2.00 16.76 9.12
CA TYR A 101 1.72 15.57 8.30
C TYR A 101 1.04 15.87 6.96
N LEU A 102 0.00 16.73 6.96
CA LEU A 102 -0.73 17.08 5.75
C LEU A 102 0.11 17.93 4.78
N ASP A 103 1.03 18.75 5.28
CA ASP A 103 1.90 19.56 4.45
C ASP A 103 3.00 18.68 3.82
N ASN A 104 3.58 17.76 4.59
CA ASN A 104 4.51 16.74 4.06
C ASN A 104 3.86 15.89 2.97
N MET A 105 2.60 15.48 3.15
CA MET A 105 1.85 14.75 2.12
C MET A 105 1.68 15.57 0.84
N ARG A 106 1.39 16.87 0.96
CA ARG A 106 1.24 17.77 -0.20
C ARG A 106 2.55 17.99 -0.94
N GLU A 107 3.67 18.06 -0.22
CA GLU A 107 4.99 18.18 -0.81
C GLU A 107 5.41 16.91 -1.55
N THR A 108 5.15 15.75 -0.95
CA THR A 108 5.49 14.43 -1.54
C THR A 108 4.62 14.08 -2.75
N ALA A 109 3.40 14.62 -2.83
CA ALA A 109 2.49 14.38 -3.93
C ALA A 109 2.80 15.17 -5.21
N ARG A 110 3.80 16.07 -5.18
CA ARG A 110 4.28 16.82 -6.34
C ARG A 110 5.33 16.02 -7.11
#